data_AF-F2LFI3-F1
#
_entry.id   AF-F2LFI3-F1
#
_cell.length_a   1.000
_cell.length_b   1.000
_cell.length_c   1.000
_cell.angle_alpha   90.00
_cell.angle_beta   90.00
_cell.angle_gamma   90.00
#
_symmetry.space_group_name_H-M   'P 1'
#
loop_
_entity.id
_entity.type
_entity.pdbx_description
1 polymer ?
#
loop_
_entity_poly.entity_id
_entity_poly.type
_entity_poly.pdbx_seq_one_letter_code
_entity_poly.pdbx_strand_id
1 'polypeptide(L)'
;MSAIFLSASVPLVDRGTYHETANPFLIQCAVRELVISVIRQHKIVWGGHPAITPMIWTICEDLKVDYSDAVILYQSSFFQDRFPEENQRFHNVVLTDAVPKDRGASLLLMREQMLSREDLAAAVFIGGMDGVEAEYELFIRFHPNAKVLPVAAPGGAALDLAKRLGNFDEAELQDIDFSRLFHSHLSALANTSTPSAKTRTRNHP
;
A
#
# COMPACT_ATOMS: atom_id res chain seq x y z
N MET A 1 11.55 -1.49 11.86
CA MET A 1 11.33 -0.74 10.63
C MET A 1 9.84 -0.60 10.45
N SER A 2 9.30 0.62 10.30
CA SER A 2 7.87 0.80 10.02
C SER A 2 7.54 0.38 8.58
N ALA A 3 6.26 0.25 8.28
CA ALA A 3 5.74 -0.21 7.01
C ALA A 3 4.83 0.84 6.38
N ILE A 4 4.79 0.84 5.04
CA ILE A 4 3.88 1.63 4.22
C ILE A 4 2.92 0.65 3.54
N PHE A 5 1.64 0.84 3.77
CA PHE A 5 0.61 0.11 3.05
C PHE A 5 0.45 0.70 1.65
N LEU A 6 0.47 -0.16 0.63
CA LEU A 6 0.21 0.20 -0.77
C LEU A 6 -1.11 -0.44 -1.22
N SER A 7 -2.09 0.41 -1.52
CA SER A 7 -3.29 0.04 -2.26
C SER A 7 -3.16 0.52 -3.70
N ALA A 8 -3.01 -0.42 -4.63
CA ALA A 8 -2.87 -0.07 -6.04
C ALA A 8 -3.48 -1.15 -6.95
N SER A 9 -4.01 -0.71 -8.09
CA SER A 9 -4.38 -1.56 -9.21
C SER A 9 -4.56 -0.73 -10.47
N VAL A 10 -4.55 -1.37 -11.63
CA VAL A 10 -4.84 -0.72 -12.92
C VAL A 10 -6.32 -1.00 -13.25
N PRO A 11 -7.18 0.03 -13.35
CA PRO A 11 -8.59 -0.16 -13.70
C PRO A 11 -8.75 -0.83 -15.07
N LEU A 12 -9.73 -1.74 -15.15
CA LEU A 12 -10.11 -2.40 -16.40
C LEU A 12 -11.38 -1.74 -16.96
N VAL A 13 -11.47 -1.67 -18.29
CA VAL A 13 -12.58 -1.01 -19.00
C VAL A 13 -13.95 -1.61 -18.61
N ASP A 14 -14.01 -2.91 -18.32
CA ASP A 14 -15.25 -3.62 -18.00
C ASP A 14 -15.70 -3.48 -16.53
N ARG A 15 -15.06 -2.63 -15.72
CA ARG A 15 -15.24 -2.55 -14.26
C ARG A 15 -15.50 -1.11 -13.78
N GLY A 16 -16.64 -0.55 -14.18
CA GLY A 16 -17.06 0.80 -13.77
C GLY A 16 -16.30 1.91 -14.51
N THR A 17 -16.36 3.14 -14.00
CA THR A 17 -15.88 4.35 -14.71
C THR A 17 -14.47 4.79 -14.34
N TYR A 18 -13.81 4.15 -13.36
CA TYR A 18 -12.44 4.54 -12.94
C TYR A 18 -11.41 4.49 -14.07
N HIS A 19 -11.64 3.68 -15.11
CA HIS A 19 -10.76 3.60 -16.27
C HIS A 19 -10.79 4.86 -17.15
N GLU A 20 -11.84 5.69 -17.05
CA GLU A 20 -12.00 6.90 -17.87
C GLU A 20 -10.98 7.98 -17.50
N THR A 21 -10.56 8.02 -16.23
CA THR A 21 -9.56 8.97 -15.72
C THR A 21 -8.20 8.33 -15.51
N ALA A 22 -8.15 7.00 -15.36
CA ALA A 22 -6.91 6.30 -15.05
C ALA A 22 -5.92 6.31 -16.22
N ASN A 23 -4.66 6.60 -15.90
CA ASN A 23 -3.53 6.48 -16.81
C ASN A 23 -2.62 5.32 -16.35
N PRO A 24 -2.66 4.15 -17.02
CA PRO A 24 -1.85 2.99 -16.63
C PRO A 24 -0.34 3.28 -16.58
N PHE A 25 0.18 4.13 -17.46
CA PHE A 25 1.59 4.51 -17.46
C PHE A 25 1.94 5.31 -16.20
N LEU A 26 1.12 6.29 -15.82
CA LEU A 26 1.35 7.06 -14.60
C LEU A 26 1.19 6.21 -13.33
N ILE A 27 0.29 5.22 -13.33
CA ILE A 27 0.18 4.25 -12.22
C ILE A 27 1.49 3.49 -12.05
N GLN A 28 2.07 2.99 -13.16
CA GLN A 28 3.35 2.29 -13.12
C GLN A 28 4.49 3.18 -12.62
N CYS A 29 4.57 4.42 -13.12
CA CYS A 29 5.56 5.40 -12.65
C CYS A 29 5.42 5.69 -11.16
N ALA A 30 4.20 5.93 -10.67
CA ALA A 30 3.95 6.24 -9.26
C ALA A 30 4.28 5.05 -8.35
N VAL A 31 3.91 3.81 -8.72
CA VAL A 31 4.26 2.62 -7.94
C VAL A 31 5.78 2.43 -7.91
N ARG A 32 6.47 2.59 -9.04
CA ARG A 32 7.93 2.50 -9.10
C ARG A 32 8.62 3.51 -8.21
N GLU A 33 8.18 4.76 -8.29
CA GLU A 33 8.80 5.84 -7.52
C GLU A 33 8.52 5.70 -6.01
N LEU A 34 7.33 5.21 -5.63
CA LEU A 34 7.03 4.87 -4.24
C LEU A 34 8.01 3.84 -3.71
N VAL A 35 8.20 2.74 -4.45
CA VAL A 35 9.13 1.68 -4.06
C VAL A 35 10.54 2.25 -3.87
N ILE A 36 11.06 2.95 -4.86
CA ILE A 36 12.40 3.57 -4.80
C ILE A 36 12.53 4.50 -3.58
N SER A 37 11.50 5.30 -3.31
CA SER A 37 11.50 6.29 -2.23
C SER A 37 11.51 5.68 -0.83
N VAL A 38 10.86 4.52 -0.63
CA VAL A 38 10.64 3.98 0.73
C VAL A 38 11.42 2.71 1.05
N ILE A 39 11.86 1.94 0.05
CA ILE A 39 12.41 0.57 0.23
C ILE A 39 13.63 0.48 1.17
N ARG A 40 14.35 1.60 1.36
CA ARG A 40 15.53 1.67 2.25
C ARG A 40 15.19 1.97 3.72
N GLN A 41 14.01 2.52 3.98
CA GLN A 41 13.62 3.04 5.30
C GLN A 41 12.38 2.35 5.87
N HIS A 42 11.56 1.79 4.99
CA HIS A 42 10.28 1.18 5.33
C HIS A 42 10.06 -0.12 4.55
N LYS A 43 9.25 -1.00 5.13
CA LYS A 43 8.70 -2.14 4.40
C LYS A 43 7.51 -1.68 3.56
N ILE A 44 7.25 -2.37 2.46
CA ILE A 44 6.03 -2.17 1.67
C ILE A 44 5.10 -3.36 1.91
N VAL A 45 3.87 -3.08 2.31
CA VAL A 45 2.82 -4.08 2.57
C VAL A 45 1.71 -3.89 1.55
N TRP A 46 1.28 -4.93 0.85
CA TRP A 46 0.13 -4.86 -0.05
C TRP A 46 -0.59 -6.21 -0.17
N GLY A 47 -1.81 -6.19 -0.70
CA GLY A 47 -2.55 -7.39 -1.09
C GLY A 47 -2.17 -7.80 -2.51
N GLY A 48 -1.95 -9.09 -2.76
CA GLY A 48 -1.36 -9.63 -3.99
C GLY A 48 -2.20 -9.49 -5.26
N HIS A 49 -2.42 -8.25 -5.69
CA HIS A 49 -3.12 -7.91 -6.90
C HIS A 49 -2.28 -8.31 -8.13
N PRO A 50 -2.83 -9.08 -9.09
CA PRO A 50 -2.08 -9.62 -10.21
C PRO A 50 -1.33 -8.60 -11.07
N ALA A 51 -1.78 -7.34 -11.12
CA ALA A 51 -1.10 -6.29 -11.89
C ALA A 51 0.05 -5.60 -11.12
N ILE A 52 0.02 -5.59 -9.79
CA ILE A 52 1.00 -4.88 -8.97
C ILE A 52 2.15 -5.79 -8.54
N THR A 53 1.85 -7.06 -8.23
CA THR A 53 2.87 -8.03 -7.78
C THR A 53 4.03 -8.20 -8.77
N PRO A 54 3.81 -8.41 -10.09
CA PRO A 54 4.92 -8.49 -11.05
C PRO A 54 5.70 -7.18 -11.18
N MET A 55 5.02 -6.04 -11.04
CA MET A 55 5.66 -4.72 -11.14
C MET A 55 6.63 -4.48 -9.99
N ILE A 56 6.20 -4.74 -8.74
CA ILE A 56 7.07 -4.63 -7.55
C ILE A 56 8.27 -5.57 -7.69
N TRP A 57 8.03 -6.79 -8.18
CA TRP A 57 9.09 -7.75 -8.44
C TRP A 57 10.18 -7.17 -9.36
N THR A 58 9.79 -6.68 -10.54
CA THR A 58 10.74 -6.07 -11.51
C THR A 58 11.51 -4.90 -10.91
N ILE A 59 10.85 -4.04 -10.12
CA ILE A 59 11.51 -2.89 -9.50
C ILE A 59 12.55 -3.34 -8.46
N CYS A 60 12.22 -4.33 -7.65
CA CYS A 60 13.18 -4.85 -6.66
C CYS A 60 14.37 -5.55 -7.33
N GLU A 61 14.16 -6.25 -8.45
CA GLU A 61 15.24 -6.82 -9.28
C GLU A 61 16.18 -5.74 -9.81
N ASP A 62 15.63 -4.67 -10.40
CA ASP A 62 16.41 -3.54 -10.90
C ASP A 62 17.28 -2.89 -9.81
N LEU A 63 16.74 -2.80 -8.59
CA LEU A 63 17.40 -2.12 -7.46
C LEU A 63 18.38 -3.03 -6.69
N LYS A 64 18.44 -4.33 -6.98
CA LYS A 64 19.27 -5.33 -6.27
C LYS A 64 19.06 -5.30 -4.75
N VAL A 65 17.83 -5.07 -4.30
CA VAL A 65 17.46 -5.05 -2.88
C VAL A 65 17.06 -6.47 -2.46
N ASP A 66 17.48 -6.89 -1.27
CA ASP A 66 17.02 -8.18 -0.71
C ASP A 66 15.51 -8.08 -0.39
N TYR A 67 14.73 -8.79 -1.20
CA TYR A 67 13.26 -8.83 -1.15
C TYR A 67 12.74 -9.30 0.22
N SER A 68 13.48 -10.17 0.89
CA SER A 68 13.05 -10.85 2.12
C SER A 68 12.96 -9.92 3.34
N ASP A 69 13.44 -8.68 3.25
CA ASP A 69 13.27 -7.71 4.33
C ASP A 69 12.40 -6.50 3.95
N ALA A 70 12.25 -6.22 2.65
CA ALA A 70 11.73 -4.94 2.19
C ALA A 70 10.25 -4.97 1.77
N VAL A 71 9.70 -6.16 1.49
CA VAL A 71 8.32 -6.34 1.02
C VAL A 71 7.57 -7.42 1.82
N ILE A 72 6.26 -7.23 2.02
CA ILE A 72 5.35 -8.20 2.64
C ILE A 72 4.07 -8.29 1.81
N LEU A 73 3.81 -9.48 1.28
CA LEU A 73 2.70 -9.76 0.38
C LEU A 73 1.59 -10.50 1.12
N TYR A 74 0.38 -9.95 1.18
CA TYR A 74 -0.79 -10.67 1.72
C TYR A 74 -1.61 -11.31 0.62
N GLN A 75 -2.00 -12.57 0.81
CA GLN A 75 -2.92 -13.26 -0.10
C GLN A 75 -3.86 -14.21 0.64
N SER A 76 -5.12 -14.24 0.22
CA SER A 76 -6.07 -15.23 0.72
C SER A 76 -5.93 -16.54 -0.04
N SER A 77 -5.91 -17.66 0.70
CA SER A 77 -5.96 -19.02 0.17
C SER A 77 -7.18 -19.27 -0.72
N PHE A 78 -8.23 -18.45 -0.63
CA PHE A 78 -9.38 -18.50 -1.54
C PHE A 78 -8.96 -18.30 -3.01
N PHE A 79 -7.87 -17.56 -3.26
CA PHE A 79 -7.39 -17.25 -4.60
C PHE A 79 -6.17 -18.08 -5.02
N GLN A 80 -5.83 -19.15 -4.30
CA GLN A 80 -4.60 -19.93 -4.53
C GLN A 80 -4.43 -20.40 -5.98
N ASP A 81 -5.52 -20.78 -6.64
CA ASP A 81 -5.51 -21.26 -8.04
C ASP A 81 -5.25 -20.15 -9.07
N ARG A 82 -5.20 -18.89 -8.62
CA ARG A 82 -5.01 -17.68 -9.44
C ARG A 82 -3.78 -16.88 -9.04
N PHE A 83 -2.96 -17.45 -8.16
CA PHE A 83 -1.72 -16.83 -7.74
C PHE A 83 -0.78 -16.70 -8.95
N PRO A 84 -0.23 -15.50 -9.20
CA PRO A 84 0.80 -15.34 -10.24
C PRO A 84 2.03 -16.17 -9.88
N GLU A 85 2.75 -16.69 -10.89
CA GLU A 85 3.94 -17.52 -10.69
C GLU A 85 5.02 -16.80 -9.87
N GLU A 86 5.09 -15.47 -10.02
CA GLU A 86 5.99 -14.58 -9.30
C GLU A 86 5.82 -14.66 -7.78
N ASN A 87 4.66 -15.09 -7.27
CA ASN A 87 4.46 -15.29 -5.84
C ASN A 87 5.48 -16.22 -5.21
N GLN A 88 5.95 -17.24 -5.95
CA GLN A 88 6.97 -18.18 -5.47
C GLN A 88 8.32 -17.50 -5.22
N ARG A 89 8.53 -16.32 -5.80
CA ARG A 89 9.75 -15.53 -5.68
C ARG A 89 9.72 -14.60 -4.47
N PHE A 90 8.55 -14.35 -3.88
CA PHE A 90 8.44 -13.60 -2.64
C PHE A 90 8.64 -14.52 -1.44
N HIS A 91 9.66 -14.23 -0.63
CA HIS A 91 9.92 -15.02 0.58
C HIS A 91 8.98 -14.64 1.74
N ASN A 92 8.29 -13.49 1.66
CA ASN A 92 7.43 -12.93 2.70
C ASN A 92 5.95 -12.89 2.30
N VAL A 93 5.40 -14.04 1.90
CA VAL A 93 3.96 -14.15 1.64
C VAL A 93 3.25 -14.55 2.93
N VAL A 94 2.32 -13.70 3.36
CA VAL A 94 1.38 -13.99 4.45
C VAL A 94 0.10 -14.52 3.83
N LEU A 95 -0.12 -15.83 3.98
CA LEU A 95 -1.35 -16.48 3.55
C LEU A 95 -2.43 -16.35 4.63
N THR A 96 -3.60 -15.90 4.23
CA THR A 96 -4.78 -15.80 5.10
C THR A 96 -5.79 -16.87 4.73
N ASP A 97 -6.55 -17.35 5.71
CA ASP A 97 -7.54 -18.39 5.49
C ASP A 97 -8.62 -17.97 4.47
N ALA A 98 -9.21 -18.97 3.82
CA ALA A 98 -10.38 -18.79 2.98
C ALA A 98 -11.64 -18.95 3.83
N VAL A 99 -12.62 -18.06 3.62
CA VAL A 99 -13.98 -18.27 4.10
C VAL A 99 -14.72 -19.14 3.06
N PRO A 100 -15.24 -20.32 3.43
CA PRO A 100 -15.79 -21.27 2.46
C PRO A 100 -16.86 -20.66 1.57
N LYS A 101 -16.64 -20.73 0.25
CA LYS A 101 -17.55 -20.23 -0.81
C LYS A 101 -17.89 -18.74 -0.73
N ASP A 102 -17.18 -17.97 0.09
CA ASP A 102 -17.41 -16.53 0.22
C ASP A 102 -16.14 -15.75 -0.15
N ARG A 103 -16.12 -15.30 -1.40
CA ARG A 103 -15.05 -14.46 -1.93
C ARG A 103 -14.95 -13.13 -1.17
N GLY A 104 -16.08 -12.53 -0.83
CA GLY A 104 -16.14 -11.22 -0.17
C GLY A 104 -15.60 -11.30 1.24
N ALA A 105 -16.05 -12.28 2.01
CA ALA A 105 -15.57 -12.52 3.37
C ALA A 105 -14.09 -12.94 3.41
N SER A 106 -13.64 -13.77 2.45
CA SER A 106 -12.21 -14.13 2.34
C SER A 106 -11.32 -12.90 2.09
N LEU A 107 -11.77 -11.99 1.21
CA LEU A 107 -11.06 -10.76 0.91
C LEU A 107 -11.09 -9.78 2.09
N LEU A 108 -12.22 -9.66 2.79
CA LEU A 108 -12.35 -8.83 3.98
C LEU A 108 -11.42 -9.33 5.10
N LEU A 109 -11.43 -10.62 5.39
CA LEU A 109 -10.54 -11.23 6.39
C LEU A 109 -9.07 -10.92 6.09
N MET A 110 -8.67 -11.08 4.83
CA MET A 110 -7.31 -10.76 4.39
C MET A 110 -6.97 -9.28 4.62
N ARG A 111 -7.90 -8.37 4.27
CA ARG A 111 -7.72 -6.93 4.49
C ARG A 111 -7.65 -6.57 5.95
N GLU A 112 -8.49 -7.14 6.80
CA GLU A 112 -8.46 -6.90 8.24
C GLU A 112 -7.15 -7.36 8.87
N GLN A 113 -6.66 -8.55 8.51
CA GLN A 113 -5.37 -9.05 8.99
C GLN A 113 -4.18 -8.21 8.48
N MET A 114 -4.25 -7.75 7.23
CA MET A 114 -3.20 -6.91 6.64
C MET A 114 -3.19 -5.49 7.23
N LEU A 115 -4.36 -4.87 7.37
CA LEU A 115 -4.50 -3.46 7.73
C LEU A 115 -4.52 -3.25 9.25
N SER A 116 -4.72 -4.28 10.07
CA SER A 116 -4.60 -4.18 11.54
C SER A 116 -3.15 -4.20 12.05
N ARG A 117 -2.16 -4.37 11.17
CA ARG A 117 -0.74 -4.34 11.52
C ARG A 117 -0.33 -3.04 12.23
N GLU A 118 0.24 -3.15 13.43
CA GLU A 118 0.66 -2.00 14.24
C GLU A 118 1.86 -1.23 13.67
N ASP A 119 2.63 -1.82 12.76
CA ASP A 119 3.83 -1.20 12.18
C ASP A 119 3.54 -0.30 10.97
N LEU A 120 2.27 -0.17 10.55
CA LEU A 120 1.86 0.68 9.43
C LEU A 120 1.91 2.16 9.82
N ALA A 121 2.89 2.89 9.29
CA ALA A 121 3.04 4.33 9.52
C ALA A 121 2.23 5.19 8.55
N ALA A 122 1.95 4.66 7.36
CA ALA A 122 1.17 5.34 6.34
C ALA A 122 0.49 4.38 5.36
N ALA A 123 -0.50 4.90 4.64
CA ALA A 123 -1.13 4.27 3.49
C ALA A 123 -1.00 5.15 2.25
N VAL A 124 -0.60 4.54 1.14
CA VAL A 124 -0.50 5.17 -0.18
C VAL A 124 -1.48 4.49 -1.12
N PHE A 125 -2.30 5.28 -1.81
CA PHE A 125 -3.31 4.81 -2.75
C PHE A 125 -2.97 5.29 -4.16
N ILE A 126 -2.87 4.39 -5.13
CA ILE A 126 -2.45 4.72 -6.50
C ILE A 126 -3.38 4.04 -7.51
N GLY A 127 -4.05 4.84 -8.34
CA GLY A 127 -4.98 4.32 -9.33
C GLY A 127 -6.17 3.61 -8.70
N GLY A 128 -6.42 2.39 -9.16
CA GLY A 128 -7.35 1.45 -8.57
C GLY A 128 -8.84 1.69 -8.81
N MET A 129 -9.64 0.80 -8.23
CA MET A 129 -11.10 0.73 -8.34
C MET A 129 -11.71 0.69 -6.93
N ASP A 130 -12.93 0.16 -6.76
CA ASP A 130 -13.67 0.06 -5.46
C ASP A 130 -12.85 -0.51 -4.29
N GLY A 131 -11.82 -1.31 -4.57
CA GLY A 131 -10.93 -1.85 -3.54
C GLY A 131 -10.19 -0.79 -2.74
N VAL A 132 -9.83 0.33 -3.38
CA VAL A 132 -9.15 1.48 -2.77
C VAL A 132 -10.00 2.08 -1.67
N GLU A 133 -11.29 2.31 -1.94
CA GLU A 133 -12.21 2.90 -0.95
C GLU A 133 -12.41 1.97 0.25
N ALA A 134 -12.62 0.67 -0.01
CA ALA A 134 -12.78 -0.33 1.05
C ALA A 134 -11.53 -0.43 1.94
N GLU A 135 -10.34 -0.35 1.34
CA GLU A 135 -9.07 -0.40 2.07
C GLU A 135 -8.80 0.89 2.83
N TYR A 136 -9.15 2.06 2.27
CA TYR A 136 -9.08 3.33 2.97
C TYR A 136 -9.95 3.33 4.23
N GLU A 137 -11.22 2.94 4.11
CA GLU A 137 -12.16 2.94 5.24
C GLU A 137 -11.74 1.97 6.35
N LEU A 138 -11.11 0.85 6.01
CA LEU A 138 -10.51 -0.05 7.00
C LEU A 138 -9.23 0.54 7.62
N PHE A 139 -8.36 1.12 6.79
CA PHE A 139 -7.08 1.67 7.25
C PHE A 139 -7.28 2.78 8.28
N ILE A 140 -8.18 3.74 8.05
CA ILE A 140 -8.43 4.84 9.00
C ILE A 140 -9.09 4.36 10.30
N ARG A 141 -9.79 3.23 10.29
CA ARG A 141 -10.36 2.64 11.51
C ARG A 141 -9.28 2.03 12.38
N PHE A 142 -8.32 1.32 11.80
CA PHE A 142 -7.20 0.73 12.54
C PHE A 142 -6.13 1.77 12.90
N HIS A 143 -5.89 2.74 12.03
CA HIS A 143 -4.80 3.72 12.12
C HIS A 143 -5.30 5.16 11.99
N PRO A 144 -6.14 5.65 12.92
CA PRO A 144 -6.78 6.96 12.80
C PRO A 144 -5.81 8.15 12.76
N ASN A 145 -4.57 7.95 13.22
CA ASN A 145 -3.54 8.99 13.26
C ASN A 145 -2.44 8.78 12.19
N ALA A 146 -2.49 7.69 11.41
CA ALA A 146 -1.48 7.43 10.40
C ALA A 146 -1.67 8.32 9.17
N LYS A 147 -0.58 8.55 8.44
CA LYS A 147 -0.60 9.36 7.22
C LYS A 147 -1.37 8.60 6.13
N VAL A 148 -2.32 9.27 5.48
CA VAL A 148 -2.97 8.79 4.26
C VAL A 148 -2.56 9.67 3.08
N LEU A 149 -2.13 9.05 1.99
CA LEU A 149 -1.69 9.71 0.77
C LEU A 149 -2.35 9.09 -0.47
N PRO A 150 -3.47 9.65 -0.95
CA PRO A 150 -3.96 9.33 -2.29
C PRO A 150 -3.11 10.05 -3.35
N VAL A 151 -2.61 9.31 -4.34
CA VAL A 151 -1.85 9.84 -5.47
C VAL A 151 -2.83 10.06 -6.63
N ALA A 152 -3.18 11.32 -6.84
CA ALA A 152 -4.30 11.72 -7.70
C ALA A 152 -3.98 11.69 -9.20
N ALA A 153 -2.79 12.16 -9.60
CA ALA A 153 -2.44 12.37 -11.00
C ALA A 153 -2.57 11.12 -11.91
N PRO A 154 -2.33 9.88 -11.44
CA PRO A 154 -2.60 8.67 -12.21
C PRO A 154 -4.10 8.37 -12.47
N GLY A 155 -5.03 9.10 -11.85
CA GLY A 155 -6.46 8.88 -11.99
C GLY A 155 -7.00 7.69 -11.19
N GLY A 156 -8.17 7.17 -11.59
CA GLY A 156 -8.84 6.05 -10.93
C GLY A 156 -9.39 6.41 -9.54
N ALA A 157 -9.68 5.39 -8.72
CA ALA A 157 -10.27 5.57 -7.40
C ALA A 157 -9.40 6.41 -6.44
N ALA A 158 -8.08 6.44 -6.64
CA ALA A 158 -7.18 7.31 -5.87
C ALA A 158 -7.43 8.80 -6.13
N LEU A 159 -7.79 9.20 -7.37
CA LEU A 159 -8.19 10.58 -7.67
C LEU A 159 -9.50 10.95 -6.97
N ASP A 160 -10.48 10.07 -7.01
CA ASP A 160 -11.78 10.28 -6.36
C ASP A 160 -11.61 10.37 -4.84
N LEU A 161 -10.75 9.51 -4.26
CA LEU A 161 -10.34 9.58 -2.87
C LEU A 161 -9.66 10.92 -2.54
N ALA A 162 -8.71 11.39 -3.36
CA ALA A 162 -8.03 12.67 -3.14
C ALA A 162 -9.02 13.85 -3.13
N LYS A 163 -9.94 13.90 -4.10
CA LYS A 163 -11.00 14.92 -4.17
C LYS A 163 -11.92 14.87 -2.96
N ARG A 164 -12.31 13.68 -2.50
CA ARG A 164 -13.16 13.50 -1.32
C ARG A 164 -12.51 13.99 -0.04
N LEU A 165 -11.19 13.79 0.12
CA LEU A 165 -10.47 14.29 1.29
C LEU A 165 -10.33 15.82 1.28
N GLY A 166 -10.37 16.46 0.12
CA GLY A 166 -10.40 17.93 -0.01
C GLY A 166 -9.10 18.63 0.41
N ASN A 167 -8.02 17.88 0.61
CA ASN A 167 -6.74 18.38 1.11
C ASN A 167 -5.74 18.75 0.00
N PHE A 168 -6.14 18.65 -1.27
CA PHE A 168 -5.28 18.86 -2.42
C PHE A 168 -5.88 19.94 -3.32
N ASP A 169 -5.05 20.87 -3.77
CA ASP A 169 -5.45 21.83 -4.80
C ASP A 169 -5.38 21.22 -6.22
N GLU A 170 -5.93 21.91 -7.22
CA GLU A 170 -5.97 21.42 -8.60
C GLU A 170 -4.58 21.18 -9.20
N ALA A 171 -3.55 21.93 -8.77
CA ALA A 171 -2.18 21.73 -9.25
C ALA A 171 -1.58 20.47 -8.62
N GLU A 172 -1.82 20.22 -7.33
CA GLU A 172 -1.41 19.01 -6.63
C GLU A 172 -2.11 17.76 -7.17
N LEU A 173 -3.37 17.87 -7.57
CA LEU A 173 -4.11 16.76 -8.18
C LEU A 173 -3.52 16.30 -9.52
N GLN A 174 -2.82 17.19 -10.22
CA GLN A 174 -2.20 16.94 -11.53
C GLN A 174 -0.69 16.75 -11.46
N ASP A 175 -0.10 16.78 -10.26
CA ASP A 175 1.35 16.70 -10.08
C ASP A 175 1.87 15.28 -10.37
N ILE A 176 2.73 15.20 -11.38
CA ILE A 176 3.39 13.96 -11.81
C ILE A 176 4.83 13.83 -11.27
N ASP A 177 5.31 14.80 -10.49
CA ASP A 177 6.58 14.68 -9.75
C ASP A 177 6.41 13.80 -8.51
N PHE A 178 6.24 12.50 -8.76
CA PHE A 178 6.06 11.49 -7.72
C PHE A 178 7.25 11.45 -6.74
N SER A 179 8.46 11.77 -7.22
CA SER A 179 9.66 11.78 -6.38
C SER A 179 9.55 12.84 -5.29
N ARG A 180 9.16 14.06 -5.67
CA ARG A 180 8.93 15.17 -4.74
C ARG A 180 7.73 14.89 -3.84
N LEU A 181 6.65 14.31 -4.38
CA LEU A 181 5.46 13.95 -3.62
C LEU A 181 5.80 12.98 -2.49
N PHE A 182 6.41 11.83 -2.79
CA PHE A 182 6.75 10.83 -1.78
C PHE A 182 7.82 11.31 -0.82
N HIS A 183 8.82 12.05 -1.30
CA HIS A 183 9.81 12.65 -0.41
C HIS A 183 9.14 13.60 0.59
N SER A 184 8.27 14.50 0.14
CA SER A 184 7.62 15.50 1.00
C SER A 184 6.68 14.90 2.03
N HIS A 185 6.03 13.77 1.70
CA HIS A 185 5.04 13.15 2.59
C HIS A 185 5.57 12.00 3.44
N LEU A 186 6.60 11.27 2.99
CA LEU A 186 7.02 10.01 3.61
C LEU A 186 8.40 10.09 4.26
N SER A 187 9.30 10.98 3.83
CA SER A 187 10.67 11.06 4.39
C SER A 187 10.71 11.39 5.89
N ALA A 188 9.74 12.18 6.39
CA ALA A 188 9.67 12.56 7.80
C ALA A 188 9.19 11.43 8.73
N LEU A 189 8.58 10.36 8.18
CA LEU A 189 8.07 9.22 8.96
C LEU A 189 9.20 8.38 9.57
N ALA A 190 10.44 8.55 9.11
CA ALA A 190 11.62 7.86 9.64
C ALA A 190 12.01 8.28 11.08
N ASN A 191 11.52 9.42 11.58
CA ASN A 191 11.98 10.01 12.85
C ASN A 191 11.02 9.80 14.03
N THR A 192 9.86 9.18 13.85
CA THR A 192 8.92 8.90 14.96
C THR A 192 9.16 7.49 15.51
N SER A 193 10.34 7.24 16.07
CA SER A 193 10.51 6.15 17.04
C SER A 193 10.28 6.71 18.45
N THR A 194 9.24 6.21 19.10
CA THR A 194 8.75 6.57 20.44
C THR A 194 9.88 6.69 21.47
N PRO A 195 9.87 7.70 22.37
CA PRO A 195 10.81 7.71 23.49
C PRO A 195 10.51 6.51 24.39
N SER A 196 11.47 5.60 24.50
CA SER A 196 11.46 4.51 25.48
C SER A 196 11.25 5.12 26.87
N ALA A 197 10.09 4.86 27.45
CA ALA A 197 9.83 5.11 28.86
C ALA A 197 10.83 4.28 29.67
N LYS A 198 11.94 4.90 30.09
CA LYS A 198 12.82 4.32 31.10
C LYS A 198 12.02 4.22 32.39
N THR A 199 11.54 3.01 32.66
CA THR A 199 11.16 2.50 33.97
C THR A 199 12.23 2.93 34.98
N ARG A 200 11.92 3.93 35.80
CA ARG A 200 12.65 4.23 37.03
C ARG A 200 12.25 3.17 38.06
N THR A 201 12.86 2.00 37.99
CA THR A 201 12.99 1.12 39.16
C THR A 201 14.29 1.49 39.86
N ARG A 202 14.18 2.19 40.99
CA ARG A 202 15.18 2.14 42.05
C ARG A 202 14.45 1.90 43.36
N ASN A 203 14.41 0.63 43.75
CA ASN A 203 14.24 0.22 45.14
C ASN A 203 15.63 0.26 45.81
N HIS A 204 15.69 1.03 46.91
CA HIS A 204 16.30 0.81 48.23
C HIS A 204 17.34 -0.32 48.46
N PRO A 205 18.28 -0.16 49.41
CA PRO A 205 18.05 0.19 50.82
C PRO A 205 18.41 1.63 51.19
#